data_AF-A0AAV3UUV9-F1
#
_entry.id   AF-A0AAV3UUV9-F1
#
_cell.length_a   1.000
_cell.length_b   1.000
_cell.length_c   1.000
_cell.angle_alpha   90.00
_cell.angle_beta   90.00
_cell.angle_gamma   90.00
#
_symmetry.space_group_name_H-M   'P 1'
#
loop_
_entity.id
_entity.type
_entity.pdbx_description
1 polymer ?
#
loop_
_entity_poly.entity_id
_entity_poly.type
_entity_poly.pdbx_seq_one_letter_code
_entity_poly.pdbx_strand_id
1 'polypeptide(L)' 'MEEWSQVSHLADQPSSQRERVFWYVLHQLHFWPEQNLREDSTLRNDLDLCVNFLESQEEYPFPFEYSGARP' A
#
# COMPACT_ATOMS: atom_id res chain seq x y z
N MET A 1 -1.24 28.72 -13.20
CA MET A 1 -1.59 27.28 -13.28
C MET A 1 -0.30 26.51 -13.14
N GLU A 2 0.20 26.44 -11.90
CA GLU A 2 1.55 25.96 -11.55
C GLU A 2 1.46 24.87 -10.47
N GLU A 3 0.46 24.00 -10.61
CA GLU A 3 0.17 22.94 -9.62
C GLU A 3 0.86 21.61 -9.97
N TRP A 4 1.58 21.55 -11.09
CA TRP A 4 2.24 20.33 -11.57
C TRP A 4 3.73 20.23 -11.21
N SER A 5 4.38 21.32 -10.80
CA SER A 5 5.81 21.29 -10.40
C SER A 5 6.02 20.64 -9.03
N GLN A 6 5.01 20.64 -8.16
CA GLN A 6 5.09 20.08 -6.81
C GLN A 6 5.07 18.54 -6.78
N VAL A 7 4.49 17.90 -7.81
CA VAL A 7 4.42 16.43 -7.90
C VAL A 7 5.80 15.81 -8.15
N SER A 8 6.71 16.54 -8.80
CA SER A 8 8.08 16.06 -9.08
C SER A 8 8.96 15.97 -7.82
N HIS A 9 8.72 16.83 -6.84
CA HIS A 9 9.49 16.87 -5.59
C HIS A 9 9.08 15.80 -4.57
N LEU A 10 7.88 15.23 -4.71
CA LEU A 10 7.43 14.10 -3.87
C LEU A 10 8.12 12.78 -4.24
N ALA A 11 8.69 12.68 -5.45
CA ALA A 11 9.38 11.46 -5.90
C ALA A 11 10.73 11.22 -5.20
N ASP A 12 11.32 12.25 -4.58
CA ASP A 12 12.62 12.18 -3.90
C ASP A 12 12.50 12.00 -2.38
N GLN A 13 11.27 12.05 -1.84
CA GLN A 13 11.05 11.76 -0.43
C GLN A 13 11.14 10.25 -0.17
N PRO A 14 11.70 9.82 0.98
CA PRO A 14 11.69 8.41 1.35
C PRO A 14 10.24 7.94 1.35
N SER A 15 9.92 6.99 0.48
CA SER A 15 8.58 6.44 0.35
C SER A 15 8.02 6.15 1.74
N SER A 16 6.99 6.90 2.12
CA SER A 16 6.41 6.79 3.45
C SER A 16 5.96 5.34 3.67
N GLN A 17 6.01 4.86 4.90
CA GLN A 17 5.59 3.49 5.21
C GLN A 17 4.16 3.21 4.68
N ARG A 18 3.27 4.21 4.73
CA ARG A 18 1.95 4.15 4.09
C ARG A 18 2.01 3.94 2.59
N GLU A 19 2.88 4.66 1.89
CA GLU A 19 3.00 4.52 0.44
C GLU A 19 3.52 3.13 0.06
N ARG A 20 4.44 2.56 0.84
CA ARG A 20 4.90 1.18 0.65
C ARG A 20 3.78 0.17 0.86
N VAL A 21 2.96 0.35 1.91
CA VAL A 21 1.80 -0.52 2.16
C VAL A 21 0.75 -0.38 1.06
N PHE A 22 0.54 0.82 0.54
CA PHE A 22 -0.34 1.06 -0.61
C PHE A 22 0.14 0.28 -1.84
N TRP A 23 1.42 0.38 -2.18
CA TRP A 23 1.99 -0.37 -3.30
C TRP A 23 1.92 -1.88 -3.08
N TYR A 24 2.09 -2.34 -1.84
CA TYR A 24 1.90 -3.75 -1.50
C TYR A 24 0.48 -4.22 -1.80
N VAL A 25 -0.54 -3.53 -1.26
CA VAL A 25 -1.96 -3.86 -1.48
C VAL A 25 -2.30 -3.85 -2.96
N LEU A 26 -1.88 -2.81 -3.68
CA LEU A 26 -2.12 -2.71 -5.12
C LEU A 26 -1.49 -3.87 -5.89
N HIS A 27 -0.24 -4.22 -5.55
CA HIS A 27 0.44 -5.35 -6.15
C HIS A 27 -0.29 -6.67 -5.86
N GLN A 28 -0.70 -6.92 -4.61
CA GLN A 28 -1.44 -8.13 -4.26
C GLN A 28 -2.76 -8.24 -5.02
N LEU A 29 -3.52 -7.13 -5.14
CA LEU A 29 -4.77 -7.11 -5.90
C LEU A 29 -4.57 -7.36 -7.40
N HIS A 30 -3.43 -6.95 -7.96
CA HIS A 30 -3.10 -7.20 -9.36
C HIS A 30 -2.54 -8.60 -9.61
N PHE A 31 -1.76 -9.12 -8.66
CA PHE A 31 -1.09 -10.41 -8.76
C PHE A 31 -2.05 -11.59 -8.54
N TRP A 32 -2.97 -11.48 -7.56
CA TRP A 32 -3.90 -12.55 -7.24
C TRP A 32 -5.18 -12.46 -8.07
N PRO A 33 -5.65 -13.57 -8.66
CA PRO A 33 -6.96 -13.59 -9.31
C PRO A 33 -8.08 -13.50 -8.26
N GLU A 34 -9.25 -13.00 -8.68
CA GLU A 34 -10.40 -12.75 -7.80
C GLU A 34 -10.77 -13.95 -6.91
N GLN A 35 -10.67 -15.16 -7.46
CA GLN A 35 -10.98 -16.38 -6.71
C GLN A 35 -10.06 -16.53 -5.48
N ASN A 36 -8.75 -16.31 -5.64
CA ASN A 36 -7.80 -16.40 -4.54
C ASN A 36 -8.05 -15.31 -3.49
N LEU A 37 -8.39 -14.09 -3.91
CA LEU A 37 -8.75 -13.00 -2.99
C LEU A 37 -10.02 -13.29 -2.17
N ARG A 38 -10.91 -14.16 -2.68
CA ARG A 38 -12.16 -14.54 -2.02
C ARG A 38 -12.05 -15.81 -1.18
N GLU A 39 -11.31 -16.81 -1.66
CA GLU A 39 -11.16 -18.10 -1.01
C GLU A 39 -10.08 -18.10 0.07
N ASP A 40 -9.03 -17.28 -0.08
CA ASP A 40 -7.95 -17.18 0.89
C ASP A 40 -8.30 -16.15 1.98
N SER A 41 -8.78 -16.67 3.11
CA SER A 41 -9.15 -15.87 4.27
C SER A 41 -7.95 -15.20 4.95
N THR A 42 -6.76 -15.79 4.84
CA THR A 42 -5.52 -15.22 5.39
C THR A 42 -5.10 -14.01 4.56
N LEU A 43 -5.01 -14.16 3.24
CA LEU A 43 -4.71 -13.06 2.32
C LEU A 43 -5.70 -11.90 2.49
N ARG A 44 -6.99 -12.22 2.61
CA ARG A 44 -8.01 -11.19 2.79
C ARG A 44 -7.86 -10.45 4.12
N ASN A 45 -7.54 -11.15 5.20
CA ASN A 45 -7.29 -10.54 6.50
C ASN A 45 -6.03 -9.65 6.48
N ASP A 46 -4.97 -10.08 5.78
CA ASP A 46 -3.75 -9.29 5.63
C ASP A 46 -4.00 -8.01 4.82
N LEU A 47 -4.79 -8.10 3.73
CA LEU A 47 -5.20 -6.93 2.96
C LEU A 47 -6.09 -5.99 3.77
N ASP A 48 -7.01 -6.51 4.56
CA ASP A 48 -7.88 -5.71 5.42
C ASP A 48 -7.05 -4.95 6.48
N LEU A 49 -6.06 -5.60 7.10
CA LEU A 49 -5.11 -4.95 8.01
C LEU A 49 -4.31 -3.84 7.31
N CYS A 50 -3.85 -4.08 6.08
CA CYS A 50 -3.14 -3.07 5.30
C CYS A 50 -4.04 -1.88 4.95
N VAL A 51 -5.29 -2.11 4.56
CA VAL A 51 -6.26 -1.05 4.25
C VAL A 51 -6.61 -0.26 5.52
N ASN A 52 -6.85 -0.94 6.64
CA ASN A 52 -7.07 -0.28 7.94
C ASN A 52 -5.87 0.60 8.34
N PHE A 53 -4.63 0.16 8.08
CA PHE A 53 -3.44 0.99 8.28
C PHE A 53 -3.41 2.23 7.38
N LEU A 54 -3.79 2.08 6.11
CA LEU A 54 -3.87 3.19 5.16
C LEU A 54 -4.96 4.21 5.53
N GLU A 55 -6.10 3.75 6.03
CA GLU A 55 -7.21 4.59 6.50
C GLU A 55 -6.93 5.22 7.87
N SER A 56 -6.14 4.56 8.71
CA SER A 56 -5.74 5.10 10.01
C SER A 56 -4.85 6.32 9.85
N GLN A 57 -5.16 7.39 10.58
CA GLN A 57 -4.30 8.58 10.66
C GLN A 57 -3.10 8.38 11.58
N GLU A 58 -3.08 7.31 12.36
CA GLU A 58 -1.99 6.95 13.26
C GLU A 58 -0.81 6.35 12.47
N GLU A 59 0.39 6.90 12.67
CA GLU A 59 1.63 6.32 12.16
C GLU A 59 2.18 5.35 13.21
N TYR A 60 1.70 4.11 13.18
CA TYR A 60 2.26 3.02 13.98
C TYR A 60 3.20 2.15 13.14
N PRO A 61 4.20 1.50 13.74
CA PRO A 61 5.11 0.64 13.00
C PRO A 61 4.34 -0.54 12.40
N PHE A 62 4.11 -0.49 11.09
CA PHE A 62 3.52 -1.59 10.33
C PHE A 62 4.60 -2.61 9.95
N PRO A 63 4.30 -3.92 9.92
CA PRO A 63 5.29 -4.94 9.58
C PRO A 63 5.92 -4.67 8.21
N PHE A 64 7.26 -4.74 8.13
CA PHE A 64 7.99 -4.58 6.87
C PHE A 64 7.63 -5.65 5.82
N GLU A 65 7.05 -6.76 6.26
CA GLU A 65 6.56 -7.84 5.40
C GLU A 65 5.45 -7.38 4.44
N TYR A 66 4.74 -6.29 4.78
CA TYR A 66 3.71 -5.67 3.96
C TYR A 66 4.19 -4.43 3.21
N SER A 67 5.49 -4.36 2.91
CA SER A 67 6.06 -3.23 2.15
C SER A 67 6.23 -3.58 0.67
N GLY A 68 5.57 -2.80 -0.18
CA GLY A 68 5.66 -2.88 -1.64
C GLY A 68 6.62 -1.82 -2.17
N ALA A 69 7.27 -2.16 -3.29
CA ALA A 69 8.06 -1.20 -4.05
C ALA A 69 7.24 -0.72 -5.25
N ARG A 70 7.33 0.58 -5.54
CA ARG A 70 6.83 1.13 -6.80
C ARG A 70 7.71 0.59 -7.94
N PRO A 71 7.12 0.04 -9.03
CA PRO A 71 7.88 -0.34 -10.22
C PRO A 71 8.45 0.87 -10.98
#